data_AF-A0A953M8N3-F1
#
_entry.id   AF-A0A953M8N3-F1
#
_cell.length_a   1.000
_cell.length_b   1.000
_cell.length_c   1.000
_cell.angle_alpha   90.00
_cell.angle_beta   90.00
_cell.angle_gamma   90.00
#
_symmetry.space_group_name_H-M   'P 1'
#
loop_
_entity.id
_entity.type
_entity.pdbx_description
1 polymer ?
#
loop_
_entity_poly.entity_id
_entity_poly.type
_entity_poly.pdbx_seq_one_letter_code
_entity_poly.pdbx_strand_id
1 'polypeptide(L)'
;MNNNDGSTGNGSRLGGCTGKGFMPGQSGNPAGRPKGSGLTDRLRRVLDQDDGAAMDRIVQAVVEAAERGDVAFVRLVWDRIEGRTPTRRDLADAEIDELLGGSPSLKLAAILGGVLDLDESATG
;
A
#
# COMPACT_ATOMS: atom_id res chain seq x y z
N MET A 1 7.61 27.88 -36.15
CA MET A 1 8.15 27.48 -34.83
C MET A 1 7.54 28.40 -33.79
N ASN A 2 6.69 27.89 -32.89
CA ASN A 2 6.13 28.69 -31.79
C ASN A 2 6.92 28.41 -30.52
N ASN A 3 7.76 29.36 -30.12
CA ASN A 3 8.52 29.33 -28.87
C ASN A 3 7.69 30.03 -27.80
N ASN A 4 6.90 29.26 -27.05
CA ASN A 4 6.30 29.73 -25.81
C ASN A 4 7.18 29.22 -24.67
N ASP A 5 8.29 29.91 -24.42
CA ASP A 5 9.17 29.65 -23.29
C ASP A 5 8.54 30.26 -22.03
N GLY A 6 7.74 29.44 -21.33
CA GLY A 6 7.02 29.80 -20.09
C GLY A 6 7.93 30.17 -18.92
N SER A 7 8.73 31.21 -19.07
CA SER A 7 9.54 31.85 -18.05
C SER A 7 8.66 32.87 -17.32
N THR A 8 7.85 32.39 -16.38
CA THR A 8 7.22 33.26 -15.39
C THR A 8 8.31 33.86 -14.50
N GLY A 9 8.29 35.19 -14.38
CA GLY A 9 9.27 35.97 -13.65
C GLY A 9 9.49 35.45 -12.23
N ASN A 10 10.77 35.24 -11.89
CA ASN A 10 11.27 34.84 -10.58
C ASN A 10 10.68 33.51 -10.05
N GLY A 11 11.03 32.38 -10.66
CA GLY A 11 10.52 31.08 -10.22
C GLY A 11 11.28 29.89 -10.83
N SER A 12 11.43 28.82 -10.05
CA SER A 12 12.08 27.56 -10.44
C SER A 12 11.66 27.08 -11.83
N ARG A 13 12.63 26.70 -12.67
CA ARG A 13 12.37 26.12 -14.01
C ARG A 13 11.47 24.88 -13.89
N LEU A 14 10.36 24.89 -14.62
CA LEU A 14 9.49 23.72 -14.78
C LEU A 14 10.33 22.55 -15.34
N GLY A 15 10.21 21.37 -14.73
CA GLY A 15 11.01 20.21 -15.12
C GLY A 15 12.44 20.18 -14.55
N GLY A 16 12.71 20.86 -13.44
CA GLY A 16 14.00 20.77 -12.76
C GLY A 16 15.19 21.30 -13.57
N CYS A 17 16.42 20.90 -13.23
CA CYS A 17 17.64 21.45 -13.83
C CYS A 17 17.83 21.09 -15.31
N THR A 18 17.17 20.03 -15.81
CA THR A 18 17.27 19.55 -17.20
C THR A 18 16.12 20.03 -18.10
N GLY A 19 15.08 20.66 -17.54
CA GLY A 19 13.86 21.03 -18.27
C GLY A 19 12.98 19.84 -18.68
N LYS A 20 13.32 18.62 -18.24
CA LYS A 20 12.57 17.37 -18.51
C LYS A 20 12.15 16.61 -17.25
N GLY A 21 12.35 17.20 -16.08
CA GLY A 21 11.94 16.65 -14.79
C GLY A 21 10.43 16.74 -14.58
N PHE A 22 10.00 16.44 -13.35
CA PHE A 22 8.59 16.41 -12.99
C PHE A 22 7.91 17.76 -13.20
N MET A 23 6.76 17.75 -13.88
CA MET A 23 5.92 18.92 -14.05
C MET A 23 4.98 19.06 -12.84
N PRO A 24 4.81 20.27 -12.27
CA PRO A 24 3.81 20.52 -11.23
C PRO A 24 2.43 20.08 -11.71
N GLY A 25 1.70 19.35 -10.86
CA GLY A 25 0.37 18.84 -11.19
C GLY A 25 0.34 17.61 -12.10
N GLN A 26 1.48 17.11 -12.59
CA GLN A 26 1.57 15.88 -13.36
C GLN A 26 2.43 14.86 -12.63
N SER A 27 1.82 13.75 -12.19
CA SER A 27 2.57 12.59 -11.69
C SER A 27 3.53 12.10 -12.79
N GLY A 28 4.78 11.82 -12.45
CA GLY A 28 5.73 11.24 -13.40
C GLY A 28 5.43 9.78 -13.75
N ASN A 29 4.45 9.16 -13.09
CA ASN A 29 3.91 7.87 -13.48
C ASN A 29 2.38 7.90 -13.53
N PRO A 30 1.79 8.57 -14.55
CA PRO A 30 0.34 8.73 -14.64
C PRO A 30 -0.38 7.42 -14.97
N ALA A 31 0.30 6.47 -15.62
CA ALA A 31 -0.26 5.14 -15.93
C ALA A 31 -0.06 4.12 -14.79
N GLY A 32 0.63 4.49 -13.72
CA GLY A 32 0.93 3.60 -12.60
C GLY A 32 1.88 2.46 -12.98
N ARG A 33 1.91 1.41 -12.16
CA ARG A 33 2.70 0.21 -12.46
C ARG A 33 2.11 -0.49 -13.70
N PRO A 34 2.92 -0.88 -14.70
CA PRO A 34 2.43 -1.61 -15.87
C PRO A 34 1.68 -2.88 -15.46
N LYS A 35 0.43 -3.01 -15.90
CA LYS A 35 -0.44 -4.16 -15.62
C LYS A 35 0.15 -5.44 -16.24
N GLY A 36 -0.03 -6.60 -15.58
CA GLY A 36 0.33 -7.90 -16.18
C GLY A 36 1.81 -8.27 -16.15
N SER A 37 2.67 -7.41 -15.57
CA SER A 37 4.13 -7.58 -15.53
C SER A 37 4.65 -8.08 -14.16
N GLY A 38 3.75 -8.20 -13.17
CA GLY A 38 4.12 -8.53 -11.80
C GLY A 38 4.46 -10.00 -11.61
N LEU A 39 5.17 -10.30 -10.50
CA LEU A 39 5.40 -11.67 -10.05
C LEU A 39 4.08 -12.43 -9.88
N THR A 40 3.06 -11.77 -9.30
CA THR A 40 1.72 -12.34 -9.12
C THR A 40 1.09 -12.78 -10.44
N ASP A 41 1.22 -11.97 -11.50
CA ASP A 41 0.66 -12.30 -12.81
C ASP A 41 1.38 -13.49 -13.44
N ARG A 42 2.70 -13.58 -13.26
CA ARG A 42 3.50 -14.71 -13.72
C ARG A 42 3.16 -15.99 -12.95
N LEU A 43 3.04 -15.89 -11.62
CA LEU A 43 2.68 -17.01 -10.77
C LEU A 43 1.29 -17.55 -11.13
N ARG A 44 0.30 -16.66 -11.33
CA ARG A 44 -1.05 -17.03 -11.76
C ARG A 44 -1.02 -17.79 -13.09
N ARG A 45 -0.29 -17.28 -14.09
CA ARG A 45 -0.16 -17.97 -15.40
C ARG A 45 0.40 -19.39 -15.27
N VAL A 46 1.42 -19.58 -14.42
CA VAL A 46 2.01 -20.91 -14.21
C VAL A 46 1.01 -21.85 -13.54
N LEU A 47 0.26 -21.35 -12.55
CA LEU A 47 -0.72 -22.16 -11.82
C LEU A 47 -1.93 -22.52 -12.68
N ASP A 48 -2.40 -21.60 -13.52
CA ASP A 48 -3.54 -21.82 -14.41
C ASP A 48 -3.21 -22.79 -15.57
N GLN A 49 -1.92 -23.01 -15.87
CA GLN A 49 -1.47 -23.87 -16.98
C GLN A 49 -1.28 -25.35 -16.60
N ASP A 50 -1.19 -25.69 -15.32
CA ASP A 50 -0.70 -27.01 -14.86
C ASP A 50 -1.81 -27.92 -14.26
N ASP A 51 -3.08 -27.72 -14.63
CA ASP A 51 -4.25 -28.51 -14.18
C ASP A 51 -4.32 -28.75 -12.65
N GLY A 52 -3.68 -27.88 -11.85
CA GLY A 52 -3.56 -27.99 -10.39
C GLY A 52 -2.25 -28.62 -9.87
N ALA A 53 -1.45 -29.32 -10.67
CA ALA A 53 -0.25 -30.02 -10.20
C ALA A 53 0.83 -29.08 -9.64
N ALA A 54 0.96 -27.87 -10.18
CA ALA A 54 1.84 -26.83 -9.62
C ALA A 54 1.34 -26.35 -8.25
N MET A 55 0.02 -26.28 -8.08
CA MET A 55 -0.60 -25.87 -6.83
C MET A 55 -0.35 -26.93 -5.75
N ASP A 56 -0.54 -28.20 -6.07
CA ASP A 56 -0.31 -29.31 -5.14
C ASP A 56 1.14 -29.35 -4.65
N ARG A 57 2.10 -29.12 -5.55
CA ARG A 57 3.53 -29.02 -5.20
C ARG A 57 3.83 -27.86 -4.26
N ILE A 58 3.18 -26.70 -4.46
CA ILE A 58 3.32 -25.55 -3.56
C ILE A 58 2.75 -25.87 -2.19
N VAL A 59 1.56 -26.49 -2.12
CA VAL A 59 0.93 -26.89 -0.85
C VAL A 59 1.86 -27.84 -0.09
N GLN A 60 2.39 -28.87 -0.77
CA GLN A 60 3.32 -29.82 -0.18
C GLN A 60 4.58 -29.13 0.36
N ALA A 61 5.18 -28.22 -0.42
CA ALA A 61 6.37 -27.47 0.01
C ALA A 61 6.10 -26.57 1.22
N VAL A 62 4.91 -25.98 1.33
CA VAL A 62 4.48 -25.17 2.48
C VAL A 62 4.32 -26.05 3.73
N VAL A 63 3.68 -27.20 3.60
CA VAL A 63 3.52 -28.17 4.70
C VAL A 63 4.90 -28.65 5.18
N GLU A 64 5.79 -29.05 4.28
CA GLU A 64 7.15 -29.49 4.64
C GLU A 64 7.99 -28.39 5.28
N ALA A 65 7.83 -27.14 4.86
CA ALA A 65 8.52 -26.00 5.49
C ALA A 65 8.01 -25.76 6.91
N ALA A 66 6.70 -25.86 7.12
CA ALA A 66 6.08 -25.75 8.44
C ALA A 66 6.49 -26.91 9.36
N GLU A 67 6.52 -28.15 8.87
CA GLU A 67 6.96 -29.34 9.62
C GLU A 67 8.43 -29.25 10.04
N ARG A 68 9.28 -28.65 9.19
CA ARG A 68 10.69 -28.38 9.51
C ARG A 68 10.89 -27.23 10.51
N GLY A 69 9.82 -26.57 10.94
CA GLY A 69 9.88 -25.51 11.95
C GLY A 69 10.18 -24.12 11.38
N ASP A 70 9.91 -23.87 10.09
CA ASP A 70 9.98 -22.50 9.56
C ASP A 70 8.86 -21.64 10.17
N VAL A 71 9.24 -20.86 11.18
CA VAL A 71 8.34 -20.01 11.96
C VAL A 71 7.57 -19.01 11.07
N ALA A 72 8.15 -18.57 9.94
CA ALA A 72 7.47 -17.65 9.04
C ALA A 72 6.31 -18.33 8.31
N PHE A 73 6.49 -19.58 7.87
CA PHE A 73 5.41 -20.35 7.24
C PHE A 73 4.34 -20.76 8.25
N VAL A 74 4.74 -21.20 9.46
CA VAL A 74 3.78 -21.52 10.53
C VAL A 74 2.89 -20.31 10.84
N ARG A 75 3.48 -19.11 10.96
CA ARG A 75 2.73 -17.87 11.16
C ARG A 75 1.80 -17.54 9.99
N LEU A 76 2.24 -17.74 8.75
CA LEU A 76 1.41 -17.51 7.57
C LEU A 76 0.19 -18.44 7.53
N VAL A 77 0.39 -19.72 7.86
CA VAL A 77 -0.69 -20.72 7.95
C VAL A 77 -1.67 -20.33 9.05
N TRP A 78 -1.18 -19.97 10.23
CA TRP A 78 -2.01 -19.53 11.36
C TRP A 78 -2.84 -18.28 11.01
N ASP A 79 -2.21 -17.25 10.45
CA ASP A 79 -2.85 -16.00 10.03
C ASP A 79 -3.99 -16.24 9.02
N ARG A 80 -3.94 -17.35 8.27
CA ARG A 80 -4.94 -17.68 7.25
C ARG A 80 -6.08 -18.55 7.76
N ILE A 81 -5.82 -19.40 8.75
CA ILE A 81 -6.81 -20.30 9.38
C ILE A 81 -7.57 -19.58 10.49
N GLU A 82 -6.84 -19.02 11.46
CA GLU A 82 -7.40 -18.38 12.65
C GLU A 82 -7.64 -16.87 12.44
N GLY A 83 -7.11 -16.34 11.33
CA GLY A 83 -7.03 -14.91 11.09
C GLY A 83 -5.76 -14.31 11.68
N ARG A 84 -5.35 -13.17 11.12
CA ARG A 84 -4.19 -12.43 11.61
C ARG A 84 -4.59 -11.59 12.82
N THR A 85 -3.70 -11.50 13.81
CA THR A 85 -3.81 -10.48 14.85
C THR A 85 -3.88 -9.08 14.24
N PRO A 86 -4.89 -8.26 14.59
CA PRO A 86 -4.98 -6.90 14.10
C PRO A 86 -3.71 -6.13 14.40
N THR A 87 -3.20 -5.41 13.40
CA THR A 87 -2.07 -4.51 13.57
C THR A 87 -2.52 -3.30 14.38
N ARG A 88 -1.58 -2.59 15.03
CA ARG A 88 -1.89 -1.31 15.70
C ARG A 88 -2.64 -0.32 14.79
N ARG A 89 -2.37 -0.34 13.49
CA ARG A 89 -3.08 0.47 12.51
C ARG A 89 -4.53 0.01 12.32
N ASP A 90 -4.76 -1.30 12.23
CA ASP A 90 -6.10 -1.86 12.06
C ASP A 90 -6.98 -1.53 13.28
N LEU A 91 -6.39 -1.56 14.48
CA LEU A 91 -7.06 -1.16 15.72
C LEU A 91 -7.38 0.34 15.75
N ALA A 92 -6.43 1.21 15.38
CA ALA A 92 -6.65 2.64 15.30
C ALA A 92 -7.72 3.00 14.25
N ASP A 93 -7.71 2.31 13.10
CA ASP A 93 -8.70 2.51 12.05
C ASP A 93 -10.10 2.10 12.54
N ALA A 94 -10.21 1.02 13.33
CA ALA A 94 -11.47 0.58 13.93
C ALA A 94 -11.98 1.54 15.01
N GLU A 95 -11.12 2.06 15.88
CA GLU A 95 -11.46 3.06 16.90
C GLU A 95 -11.97 4.36 16.27
N ILE A 96 -11.32 4.81 15.18
CA ILE A 96 -11.78 5.96 14.40
C ILE A 96 -13.11 5.65 13.69
N ASP A 97 -13.31 4.42 13.22
CA ASP A 97 -14.57 4.00 12.59
C ASP A 97 -15.74 4.04 13.58
N GLU A 98 -15.52 3.57 14.80
CA GLU A 98 -16.49 3.59 15.89
C GLU A 98 -16.84 5.02 16.31
N LEU A 99 -15.83 5.89 16.44
CA LEU A 99 -16.01 7.29 16.82
C LEU A 99 -16.76 8.11 15.75
N LEU A 100 -16.53 7.82 14.47
CA LEU A 100 -17.04 8.61 13.34
C LEU A 100 -18.15 7.88 12.55
N GLY A 101 -18.65 6.76 13.08
CA GLY A 101 -19.73 5.96 12.50
C GLY A 101 -19.44 5.48 11.08
N GLY A 102 -18.18 5.17 10.76
CA GLY A 102 -17.78 4.72 9.43
C GLY A 102 -17.69 5.79 8.35
N SER A 103 -18.00 7.06 8.66
CA SER A 103 -18.15 8.10 7.63
C SER A 103 -16.80 8.61 7.08
N PRO A 104 -16.53 8.43 5.77
CA PRO A 104 -15.28 8.88 5.16
C PRO A 104 -15.09 10.41 5.21
N SER A 105 -16.18 11.18 5.15
CA SER A 105 -16.12 12.65 5.18
C SER A 105 -15.75 13.19 6.55
N LEU A 106 -16.22 12.54 7.63
CA LEU A 106 -15.86 12.88 9.01
C LEU A 106 -14.41 12.53 9.31
N LYS A 107 -13.92 11.37 8.81
CA LYS A 107 -12.50 10.99 8.91
C LYS A 107 -11.59 12.04 8.29
N LEU A 108 -11.93 12.51 7.09
CA LEU A 108 -11.15 13.53 6.40
C LEU A 108 -11.20 14.90 7.11
N ALA A 109 -12.35 15.28 7.63
CA ALA A 109 -12.50 16.54 8.39
C ALA A 109 -11.70 16.52 9.71
N ALA A 110 -11.66 15.39 10.43
CA ALA A 110 -10.85 15.24 11.64
C ALA A 110 -9.35 15.36 11.36
N ILE A 111 -8.87 14.71 10.29
CA ILE A 111 -7.47 14.78 9.85
C ILE A 111 -7.08 16.20 9.43
N LEU A 112 -7.93 16.89 8.65
CA LEU A 112 -7.68 18.26 8.20
C LEU A 112 -7.84 19.31 9.32
N GLY A 113 -8.70 19.03 10.30
CA GLY A 113 -8.98 19.90 11.44
C GLY A 113 -7.95 19.80 12.57
N GLY A 114 -7.06 18.81 12.56
CA GLY A 114 -6.02 18.64 13.58
C GLY A 114 -6.54 18.29 14.97
N VAL A 115 -7.79 17.83 15.11
CA VAL A 115 -8.42 17.52 16.40
C VAL A 115 -8.13 16.08 16.80
N LEU A 116 -6.86 15.79 17.08
CA LEU A 116 -6.44 14.72 17.96
C LEU A 116 -5.21 15.24 18.72
N ASP A 117 -5.45 16.15 19.67
CA ASP A 117 -4.50 16.40 20.75
C ASP A 117 -4.52 15.18 21.67
N LEU A 118 -3.50 14.34 21.53
CA LEU A 118 -3.09 13.41 22.56
C LEU A 118 -2.01 14.12 23.38
N ASP A 119 -2.38 14.79 24.47
CA ASP A 119 -1.44 14.93 25.59
C ASP A 119 -2.17 15.07 26.93
N GLU A 120 -2.05 14.03 27.73
CA GLU A 120 -2.34 14.03 29.16
C GLU A 120 -1.16 14.72 29.86
N SER A 121 -1.13 16.06 29.85
CA SER A 121 -0.15 16.81 30.63
C SER A 121 -0.57 16.84 32.11
N ALA A 122 -0.09 15.84 32.84
CA ALA A 122 0.57 15.94 34.14
C ALA A 122 0.28 17.17 35.01
N THR A 123 -0.18 16.87 36.23
CA THR A 123 0.00 17.64 37.49
C THR A 123 -0.77 18.94 37.69
N GLY A 124 -1.72 18.88 38.62
CA GLY A 124 -2.25 19.99 39.40
C GLY A 124 -3.01 19.47 40.61
#